data_AF-A0A6N2JXC9-F1
#
_entry.id   AF-A0A6N2JXC9-F1
#
_cell.length_a   1.000
_cell.length_b   1.000
_cell.length_c   1.000
_cell.angle_alpha   90.00
_cell.angle_beta   90.00
_cell.angle_gamma   90.00
#
_symmetry.space_group_name_H-M   'P 1'
#
loop_
_entity.id
_entity.type
_entity.pdbx_description
1 polymer ?
#
loop_
_entity_poly.entity_id
_entity_poly.type
_entity_poly.pdbx_seq_one_letter_code
_entity_poly.pdbx_strand_id
1 'polypeptide(L)'
;MASNKDGDPSLGYLTRKDIEVKLPRPTRVKNKTPAPIQITAEQILREARERQEADIRPPKQKITDSTELGDYRLRKRKEFEDLIRRVRWNISVWIKYAQWEESQKDFNRARSVWERALEVDYRNHTLWLKYAEVEMKNKFINHRRNVWDRAVTLLPRVDQLWYKYIHMEEMLGDVAGARQIFERWMGWMPDQQGWLSYIKFELRYNEVERARGMFERFVQCHPKVSAWIRYAKFEMKNGEVARARNVYEMAVQKLADDEEAEMLFVAFAEFEERCKETERARCIYKFALDHIPKGRAEDLYRKFKQYGDKEGIEDAIVGKRRFQYEDEVRKNPLNYDAWVDYIRLEESVTNKGRIREVYERAIANVPPAQEKRYWQRYIYLWINYALYEELDAEDVERTQEVYRECLNLIPHEKFSFAKIWLLAAQFEIRQLNLNGARQVLGTAIGKAPKDKIFKKYIEIEMQLGNIDRCRKLYEKYLEWSPENCYAWSKYAELERSLSETERARSIFELAIAQPALDMPELLWKAYIDFEISEGEYDRTRELYERLLDRTKHLKVWISCAKFEASAMEEQKLCIQNARRVFEKALNYFRMSAP
;
A
#
# COMPACT_ATOMS: atom_id res chain seq x y z
N MET A 1 31.84 70.28 30.84
CA MET A 1 32.47 71.18 31.82
C MET A 1 33.61 70.43 32.48
N ALA A 2 34.71 71.16 32.73
CA ALA A 2 35.99 70.75 33.35
C ALA A 2 36.96 70.00 32.43
N SER A 3 38.21 70.38 32.27
CA SER A 3 38.95 71.63 32.58
C SER A 3 40.34 71.44 31.97
N ASN A 4 40.73 72.28 31.01
CA ASN A 4 42.14 72.50 30.73
C ASN A 4 42.71 73.32 31.90
N LYS A 5 43.87 72.92 32.43
CA LYS A 5 44.84 73.79 33.10
C LYS A 5 46.19 73.06 33.24
N ASP A 6 47.08 73.42 32.32
CA ASP A 6 48.47 73.86 32.49
C ASP A 6 49.40 73.09 33.44
N GLY A 7 50.51 72.60 32.86
CA GLY A 7 51.73 72.23 33.56
C GLY A 7 52.92 73.02 33.00
N ASP A 8 53.69 73.62 33.90
CA ASP A 8 54.75 74.62 33.67
C ASP A 8 55.88 74.23 32.69
N PRO A 9 56.52 75.19 32.01
CA PRO A 9 57.45 74.94 30.90
C PRO A 9 58.92 74.74 31.30
N SER A 10 59.25 74.48 32.58
CA SER A 10 60.65 74.44 33.05
C SER A 10 61.18 73.07 33.47
N LEU A 11 60.40 71.99 33.32
CA LEU A 11 60.86 70.62 33.60
C LEU A 11 60.42 69.68 32.46
N GLY A 12 61.40 69.15 31.74
CA GLY A 12 61.18 68.24 30.61
C GLY A 12 60.36 67.01 31.00
N TYR A 13 59.30 66.78 30.22
CA TYR A 13 58.53 65.55 30.04
C TYR A 13 58.82 64.37 30.98
N LEU A 14 58.32 64.44 32.22
CA LEU A 14 58.00 63.26 33.03
C LEU A 14 56.66 63.53 33.72
N THR A 15 55.65 62.73 33.39
CA THR A 15 54.30 62.89 33.94
C THR A 15 54.26 62.31 35.36
N ARG A 16 53.46 62.89 36.27
CA ARG A 16 53.29 62.42 37.66
C ARG A 16 52.95 60.92 37.82
N LYS A 17 52.57 60.23 36.73
CA LYS A 17 52.38 58.77 36.67
C LYS A 17 53.66 57.97 36.82
N ASP A 18 54.83 58.56 36.57
CA ASP A 18 56.12 57.86 36.54
C ASP A 18 56.80 57.82 37.93
N ILE A 19 56.21 58.45 38.95
CA ILE A 19 56.70 58.50 40.35
C ILE A 19 55.83 57.64 41.30
N GLU A 20 54.74 57.03 40.80
CA GLU A 20 53.92 56.12 41.60
C GLU A 20 54.53 54.70 41.65
N VAL A 21 55.14 54.35 42.78
CA VAL A 21 55.53 52.97 43.10
C VAL A 21 54.25 52.13 43.21
N LYS A 22 53.92 51.41 42.12
CA LYS A 22 52.82 50.43 42.08
C LYS A 22 53.16 49.25 42.99
N LEU A 23 52.67 49.31 44.22
CA LEU A 23 52.57 48.14 45.10
C LEU A 23 51.83 47.01 44.34
N PRO A 24 52.27 45.74 44.42
CA PRO A 24 51.60 44.64 43.74
C PRO A 24 50.13 44.58 44.13
N ARG A 25 49.22 44.74 43.16
CA ARG A 25 47.77 44.60 43.40
C ARG A 25 47.53 43.19 43.93
N PRO A 26 46.84 43.02 45.07
CA PRO A 26 46.55 41.69 45.61
C PRO A 26 45.85 40.88 44.52
N THR A 27 46.29 39.63 44.31
CA THR A 27 45.73 38.74 43.30
C THR A 27 44.23 38.60 43.52
N ARG A 28 43.45 39.32 42.71
CA ARG A 28 41.99 39.36 42.79
C ARG A 28 41.50 37.95 42.49
N VAL A 29 41.01 37.25 43.52
CA VAL A 29 40.51 35.88 43.40
C VAL A 29 39.41 35.90 42.34
N LYS A 30 39.66 35.25 41.19
CA LYS A 30 38.67 35.15 40.12
C LYS A 30 37.59 34.19 40.59
N ASN A 31 36.36 34.67 40.67
CA ASN A 31 35.23 33.81 40.99
C ASN A 31 35.03 32.82 39.83
N LYS A 32 35.20 31.52 40.11
CA LYS A 32 35.02 30.43 39.15
C LYS A 32 33.61 29.85 39.17
N THR A 33 32.67 30.48 39.88
CA THR A 33 31.25 30.07 39.79
C THR A 33 30.78 30.17 38.34
N PRO A 34 29.98 29.20 37.87
CA PRO A 34 29.44 29.24 36.51
C PRO A 34 28.69 30.55 36.27
N ALA A 35 28.99 31.21 35.16
CA ALA A 35 28.31 32.44 34.78
C ALA A 35 26.82 32.16 34.50
N PRO A 36 25.91 33.05 34.95
CA PRO A 36 24.47 32.84 34.78
C PRO A 36 24.03 32.88 33.31
N ILE A 37 24.80 33.54 32.46
CA ILE A 37 24.58 33.62 31.00
C ILE A 37 25.81 33.05 30.33
N GLN A 38 25.63 31.96 29.57
CA GLN A 38 26.67 31.40 28.74
C GLN A 38 26.69 32.17 27.42
N ILE A 39 27.87 32.66 27.03
CA ILE A 39 28.03 33.36 25.75
C ILE A 39 27.74 32.37 24.63
N THR A 40 26.70 32.64 23.85
CA THR A 40 26.33 31.81 22.70
C THR A 40 27.01 32.32 21.44
N ALA A 41 27.17 31.45 20.44
CA ALA A 41 27.71 31.83 19.13
C ALA A 41 26.88 32.96 18.48
N GLU A 42 25.57 32.99 18.71
CA GLU A 42 24.69 34.07 18.25
C GLU A 42 25.09 35.44 18.80
N GLN A 43 25.43 35.51 20.09
CA GLN A 43 25.80 36.75 20.75
C GLN A 43 27.09 37.33 20.17
N ILE A 44 28.07 36.47 19.88
CA ILE A 44 29.35 36.87 19.26
C ILE A 44 29.12 37.39 17.83
N LEU A 45 28.29 36.71 17.04
CA LEU A 45 27.99 37.12 15.66
C LEU A 45 27.23 38.45 15.61
N ARG A 46 26.31 38.68 16.57
CA ARG A 46 25.58 39.94 16.68
C ARG A 46 26.51 41.10 17.02
N GLU A 47 27.37 40.91 18.01
CA GLU A 47 28.33 41.91 18.44
C GLU A 47 29.38 42.22 17.35
N ALA A 48 29.80 41.20 16.59
CA ALA A 48 30.68 41.38 15.43
C ALA A 48 30.03 42.20 14.32
N ARG A 49 28.74 41.99 14.04
CA ARG A 49 27.99 42.78 13.04
C ARG A 49 27.79 44.23 13.49
N GLU A 50 27.51 44.46 14.77
CA GLU A 50 27.36 45.81 15.32
C GLU A 50 28.67 46.60 15.33
N ARG A 51 29.81 45.91 15.45
CA ARG A 51 31.15 46.50 15.34
C ARG A 51 31.66 46.65 13.91
N GLN A 52 30.94 46.18 12.91
CA GLN A 52 31.36 46.36 11.52
C GLN A 52 31.29 47.85 11.17
N GLU A 53 32.47 48.48 10.97
CA GLU A 53 32.56 49.88 10.59
C GLU A 53 31.79 50.13 9.28
N ALA A 54 31.04 51.23 9.23
CA ALA A 54 30.26 51.57 8.05
C ALA A 54 31.18 51.99 6.90
N ASP A 55 30.91 51.50 5.68
CA ASP A 55 31.63 51.91 4.48
C ASP A 55 31.61 53.44 4.31
N ILE A 56 32.80 54.03 4.17
CA ILE A 56 32.98 55.48 3.98
C ILE A 56 32.34 55.89 2.65
N ARG A 57 31.22 56.61 2.71
CA ARG A 57 30.54 57.13 1.51
C ARG A 57 31.16 58.46 1.08
N PRO A 58 31.42 58.67 -0.23
CA PRO A 58 31.96 59.93 -0.72
C PRO A 58 30.98 61.10 -0.47
N PRO A 59 31.48 62.34 -0.29
CA PRO A 59 30.64 63.51 -0.07
C PRO A 59 29.74 63.79 -1.28
N LYS A 60 28.51 64.26 -1.04
CA LYS A 60 27.57 64.62 -2.11
C LYS A 60 28.05 65.90 -2.82
N GLN A 61 28.63 65.77 -4.01
CA GLN A 61 29.01 66.88 -4.88
C GLN A 61 27.82 67.30 -5.78
N LYS A 62 27.52 68.60 -5.84
CA LYS A 62 26.58 69.16 -6.83
C LYS A 62 27.39 69.61 -8.06
N ILE A 63 26.91 69.29 -9.26
CA ILE A 63 27.56 69.66 -10.53
C ILE A 63 26.91 70.96 -11.01
N THR A 64 27.67 72.04 -11.20
CA THR A 64 27.12 73.34 -11.62
C THR A 64 27.31 73.60 -13.11
N ASP A 65 28.46 73.19 -13.68
CA ASP A 65 28.87 73.62 -15.01
C ASP A 65 28.96 72.48 -16.02
N SER A 66 28.88 72.80 -17.31
CA SER A 66 29.02 71.83 -18.41
C SER A 66 30.41 71.21 -18.48
N THR A 67 31.44 71.96 -18.08
CA THR A 67 32.83 71.52 -17.93
C THR A 67 32.96 70.49 -16.80
N GLU A 68 32.40 70.79 -15.61
CA GLU A 68 32.36 69.86 -14.48
C GLU A 68 31.56 68.58 -14.81
N LEU A 69 30.45 68.71 -15.54
CA LEU A 69 29.71 67.55 -16.05
C LEU A 69 30.55 66.73 -17.03
N GLY A 70 31.34 67.39 -17.88
CA GLY A 70 32.31 66.77 -18.78
C GLY A 70 33.36 65.96 -18.02
N ASP A 71 33.95 66.54 -16.98
CA ASP A 71 34.96 65.89 -16.14
C ASP A 71 34.38 64.73 -15.32
N TYR A 72 33.16 64.90 -14.80
CA TYR A 72 32.42 63.81 -14.17
C TYR A 72 32.17 62.67 -15.15
N ARG A 73 31.72 62.97 -16.38
CA ARG A 73 31.52 61.99 -17.45
C ARG A 73 32.82 61.28 -17.81
N LEU A 74 33.93 62.01 -17.95
CA LEU A 74 35.22 61.45 -18.31
C LEU A 74 35.77 60.53 -17.22
N ARG A 75 35.70 60.95 -15.94
CA ARG A 75 36.09 60.10 -14.81
C ARG A 75 35.25 58.81 -14.75
N LYS A 76 33.93 58.93 -14.89
CA LYS A 76 33.04 57.76 -14.86
C LYS A 76 33.22 56.83 -16.06
N ARG A 77 33.39 57.38 -17.26
CA ARG A 77 33.72 56.59 -18.46
C ARG A 77 35.03 55.85 -18.29
N LYS A 78 36.07 56.52 -17.79
CA LYS A 78 37.36 55.89 -17.51
C LYS A 78 37.23 54.76 -16.50
N GLU A 79 36.48 54.97 -15.42
CA GLU A 79 36.19 53.94 -14.41
C GLU A 79 35.53 52.70 -15.05
N PHE A 80 34.48 52.89 -15.86
CA PHE A 80 33.81 51.79 -16.55
C PHE A 80 34.68 51.12 -17.61
N GLU A 81 35.41 51.87 -18.44
CA GLU A 81 36.30 51.32 -19.46
C GLU A 81 37.49 50.57 -18.83
N ASP A 82 38.06 51.05 -17.73
CA ASP A 82 39.12 50.34 -17.00
C ASP A 82 38.58 49.08 -16.29
N LEU A 83 37.32 49.09 -15.86
CA LEU A 83 36.64 47.89 -15.35
C LEU A 83 36.38 46.87 -16.47
N ILE A 84 35.93 47.33 -17.64
CA ILE A 84 35.68 46.49 -18.82
C ILE A 84 36.98 45.90 -19.36
N ARG A 85 38.07 46.66 -19.38
CA ARG A 85 39.41 46.17 -19.79
C ARG A 85 39.90 45.06 -18.86
N ARG A 86 39.68 45.19 -17.55
CA ARG A 86 40.06 44.18 -16.56
C ARG A 86 39.14 42.97 -16.56
N VAL A 87 37.84 43.18 -16.74
CA VAL A 87 36.80 42.16 -16.58
C VAL A 87 35.87 42.16 -17.79
N ARG A 88 36.42 41.85 -18.96
CA ARG A 88 35.70 41.93 -20.25
C ARG A 88 34.47 41.02 -20.31
N TRP A 89 34.53 39.86 -19.67
CA TRP A 89 33.45 38.87 -19.64
C TRP A 89 32.27 39.25 -18.73
N ASN A 90 32.41 40.23 -17.83
CA ASN A 90 31.33 40.56 -16.89
C ASN A 90 30.29 41.49 -17.52
N ILE A 91 29.20 40.89 -17.97
CA ILE A 91 28.09 41.54 -18.66
C ILE A 91 27.37 42.57 -17.78
N SER A 92 27.38 42.40 -16.45
CA SER A 92 26.75 43.37 -15.54
C SER A 92 27.43 44.74 -15.57
N VAL A 93 28.75 44.79 -15.85
CA VAL A 93 29.51 46.04 -15.98
C VAL A 93 29.10 46.75 -17.26
N TRP A 94 28.99 46.01 -18.37
CA TRP A 94 28.50 46.52 -19.65
C TRP A 94 27.07 47.10 -19.53
N ILE A 95 26.16 46.38 -18.87
CA ILE A 95 24.78 46.84 -18.64
C ILE A 95 24.76 48.13 -17.82
N LYS A 96 25.52 48.18 -16.70
CA LYS A 96 25.61 49.39 -15.86
C LYS A 96 26.20 50.57 -16.63
N TYR A 97 27.21 50.33 -17.45
CA TYR A 97 27.83 51.39 -18.24
C TYR A 97 26.85 51.93 -19.30
N ALA A 98 26.14 51.04 -20.00
CA ALA A 98 25.17 51.44 -21.01
C ALA A 98 23.95 52.17 -20.40
N GLN A 99 23.45 51.73 -19.24
CA GLN A 99 22.40 52.43 -18.49
C GLN A 99 22.88 53.79 -17.96
N TRP A 100 24.15 53.91 -17.60
CA TRP A 100 24.71 55.19 -17.21
C TRP A 100 24.79 56.16 -18.40
N GLU A 101 25.22 55.73 -19.59
CA GLU A 101 25.18 56.57 -20.80
C GLU A 101 23.73 56.91 -21.22
N GLU A 102 22.77 56.01 -21.00
CA GLU A 102 21.32 56.30 -21.14
C GLU A 102 20.89 57.44 -20.21
N SER A 103 21.31 57.41 -18.93
CA SER A 103 21.00 58.49 -17.98
C SER A 103 21.58 59.85 -18.39
N GLN A 104 22.67 59.84 -19.17
CA GLN A 104 23.30 61.06 -19.71
C GLN A 104 22.65 61.56 -21.01
N LYS A 105 21.68 60.81 -21.57
CA LYS A 105 21.02 61.05 -22.87
C LYS A 105 21.95 60.97 -24.09
N ASP A 106 23.15 60.39 -23.95
CA ASP A 106 24.11 60.19 -25.04
C ASP A 106 23.80 58.84 -25.75
N PHE A 107 22.69 58.77 -26.49
CA PHE A 107 22.18 57.50 -27.06
C PHE A 107 23.12 56.84 -28.06
N ASN A 108 23.84 57.60 -28.88
CA ASN A 108 24.79 57.04 -29.84
C ASN A 108 25.93 56.28 -29.16
N ARG A 109 26.39 56.78 -28.00
CA ARG A 109 27.40 56.09 -27.19
C ARG A 109 26.80 54.89 -26.47
N ALA A 110 25.61 55.03 -25.90
CA ALA A 110 24.91 53.90 -25.29
C ALA A 110 24.78 52.73 -26.28
N ARG A 111 24.40 53.00 -27.54
CA ARG A 111 24.35 52.00 -28.63
C ARG A 111 25.72 51.38 -28.91
N SER A 112 26.76 52.20 -29.03
CA SER A 112 28.14 51.68 -29.21
C SER A 112 28.58 50.77 -28.06
N VAL A 113 28.17 51.07 -26.82
CA VAL A 113 28.45 50.21 -25.66
C VAL A 113 27.66 48.89 -25.77
N TRP A 114 26.40 48.93 -26.17
CA TRP A 114 25.58 47.73 -26.37
C TRP A 114 26.10 46.84 -27.51
N GLU A 115 26.47 47.41 -28.66
CA GLU A 115 27.03 46.66 -29.80
C GLU A 115 28.38 46.03 -29.42
N ARG A 116 29.27 46.77 -28.72
CA ARG A 116 30.51 46.19 -28.19
C ARG A 116 30.25 45.08 -27.17
N ALA A 117 29.22 45.20 -26.34
CA ALA A 117 28.84 44.14 -25.42
C ALA A 117 28.33 42.90 -26.15
N LEU A 118 27.59 43.08 -27.25
CA LEU A 118 27.10 41.99 -28.11
C LEU A 118 28.23 41.30 -28.87
N GLU A 119 29.28 42.03 -29.26
CA GLU A 119 30.49 41.43 -29.82
C GLU A 119 31.22 40.50 -28.82
N VAL A 120 31.14 40.81 -27.52
CA VAL A 120 31.72 39.95 -26.48
C VAL A 120 30.86 38.70 -26.25
N ASP A 121 29.55 38.87 -26.07
CA ASP A 121 28.63 37.76 -25.84
C ASP A 121 27.28 38.00 -26.51
N TYR A 122 27.18 37.63 -27.79
CA TYR A 122 25.94 37.71 -28.54
C TYR A 122 24.92 36.66 -28.13
N ARG A 123 25.30 35.63 -27.35
CA ARG A 123 24.41 34.52 -26.97
C ARG A 123 23.56 34.85 -25.75
N ASN A 124 23.99 35.82 -24.96
CA ASN A 124 23.23 36.22 -23.79
C ASN A 124 21.95 36.98 -24.17
N HIS A 125 20.81 36.30 -24.04
CA HIS A 125 19.50 36.88 -24.32
C HIS A 125 19.17 38.09 -23.43
N THR A 126 19.69 38.16 -22.19
CA THR A 126 19.43 39.30 -21.30
C THR A 126 20.02 40.61 -21.83
N LEU A 127 21.14 40.52 -22.56
CA LEU A 127 21.79 41.67 -23.17
C LEU A 127 20.92 42.24 -24.31
N TRP A 128 20.40 41.37 -25.17
CA TRP A 128 19.44 41.74 -26.22
C TRP A 128 18.15 42.35 -25.64
N LEU A 129 17.59 41.75 -24.58
CA LEU A 129 16.40 42.26 -23.91
C LEU A 129 16.64 43.67 -23.36
N LYS A 130 17.77 43.88 -22.66
CA LYS A 130 18.09 45.19 -22.08
C LYS A 130 18.39 46.24 -23.15
N TYR A 131 19.08 45.86 -24.22
CA TYR A 131 19.34 46.77 -25.34
C TYR A 131 18.02 47.21 -26.00
N ALA A 132 17.13 46.26 -26.30
CA ALA A 132 15.84 46.56 -26.89
C ALA A 132 14.92 47.34 -25.93
N GLU A 133 14.96 47.09 -24.62
CA GLU A 133 14.24 47.87 -23.60
C GLU A 133 14.69 49.34 -23.57
N VAL A 134 15.99 49.60 -23.71
CA VAL A 134 16.53 50.98 -23.77
C VAL A 134 16.01 51.70 -25.01
N GLU A 135 16.04 51.06 -26.18
CA GLU A 135 15.49 51.66 -27.41
C GLU A 135 13.96 51.84 -27.34
N MET A 136 13.24 50.94 -26.64
CA MET A 136 11.80 51.07 -26.38
C MET A 136 11.47 52.28 -25.51
N LYS A 137 12.19 52.50 -24.41
CA LYS A 137 11.98 53.64 -23.51
C LYS A 137 12.19 54.98 -24.22
N ASN A 138 13.17 55.03 -25.11
CA ASN A 138 13.56 56.24 -25.83
C ASN A 138 12.76 56.48 -27.13
N LYS A 139 11.73 55.65 -27.40
CA LYS A 139 10.79 55.77 -28.53
C LYS A 139 11.41 55.68 -29.93
N PHE A 140 12.60 55.06 -30.08
CA PHE A 140 13.21 54.83 -31.39
C PHE A 140 12.67 53.55 -32.05
N ILE A 141 11.57 53.68 -32.81
CA ILE A 141 10.80 52.52 -33.34
C ILE A 141 11.57 51.70 -34.37
N ASN A 142 12.27 52.34 -35.32
CA ASN A 142 12.98 51.62 -36.37
C ASN A 142 14.22 50.90 -35.84
N HIS A 143 14.96 51.54 -34.93
CA HIS A 143 16.14 50.92 -34.33
C HIS A 143 15.76 49.72 -33.47
N ARG A 144 14.71 49.79 -32.65
CA ARG A 144 14.27 48.62 -31.89
C ARG A 144 13.80 47.48 -32.80
N ARG A 145 13.12 47.76 -33.92
CA ARG A 145 12.72 46.73 -34.90
C ARG A 145 13.95 45.99 -35.45
N ASN A 146 14.98 46.73 -35.84
CA ASN A 146 16.23 46.16 -36.32
C ASN A 146 16.95 45.34 -35.24
N VAL A 147 16.96 45.80 -33.98
CA VAL A 147 17.56 45.06 -32.85
C VAL A 147 16.82 43.76 -32.60
N TRP A 148 15.48 43.78 -32.57
CA TRP A 148 14.69 42.56 -32.39
C TRP A 148 14.81 41.59 -33.56
N ASP A 149 14.79 42.08 -34.80
CA ASP A 149 14.95 41.24 -35.99
C ASP A 149 16.34 40.56 -36.02
N ARG A 150 17.40 41.30 -35.66
CA ARG A 150 18.74 40.73 -35.45
C ARG A 150 18.76 39.71 -34.31
N ALA A 151 18.17 40.03 -33.16
CA ALA A 151 18.14 39.16 -32.00
C ALA A 151 17.48 37.82 -32.31
N VAL A 152 16.34 37.87 -33.00
CA VAL A 152 15.55 36.70 -33.40
C VAL A 152 16.27 35.88 -34.49
N THR A 153 16.93 36.54 -35.43
CA THR A 153 17.70 35.86 -36.48
C THR A 153 18.94 35.15 -35.94
N LEU A 154 19.62 35.75 -34.95
CA LEU A 154 20.80 35.17 -34.32
C LEU A 154 20.47 34.11 -33.25
N LEU A 155 19.36 34.29 -32.53
CA LEU A 155 18.93 33.41 -31.43
C LEU A 155 17.49 32.92 -31.63
N PRO A 156 17.21 32.11 -32.67
CA PRO A 156 15.84 31.69 -33.00
C PRO A 156 15.22 30.74 -31.96
N ARG A 157 16.03 30.08 -31.12
CA ARG A 157 15.58 29.14 -30.09
C ARG A 157 15.14 29.79 -28.78
N VAL A 158 15.37 31.09 -28.61
CA VAL A 158 15.03 31.78 -27.35
C VAL A 158 13.64 32.39 -27.47
N ASP A 159 12.63 31.67 -26.98
CA ASP A 159 11.22 32.06 -27.08
C ASP A 159 10.92 33.45 -26.46
N GLN A 160 11.65 33.82 -25.40
CA GLN A 160 11.48 35.12 -24.75
C GLN A 160 11.70 36.31 -25.70
N LEU A 161 12.61 36.18 -26.67
CA LEU A 161 12.87 37.24 -27.65
C LEU A 161 11.70 37.40 -28.61
N TRP A 162 11.15 36.28 -29.09
CA TRP A 162 9.97 36.26 -29.94
C TRP A 162 8.75 36.88 -29.24
N TYR A 163 8.47 36.47 -28.00
CA TYR A 163 7.35 37.03 -27.23
C TYR A 163 7.43 38.54 -27.07
N LYS A 164 8.62 39.06 -26.75
CA LYS A 164 8.82 40.50 -26.56
C LYS A 164 8.77 41.26 -27.88
N TYR A 165 9.25 40.67 -28.97
CA TYR A 165 9.16 41.27 -30.29
C TYR A 165 7.71 41.36 -30.77
N ILE A 166 6.95 40.27 -30.65
CA ILE A 166 5.52 40.23 -30.97
C ILE A 166 4.73 41.22 -30.12
N HIS A 167 4.95 41.22 -28.80
CA HIS A 167 4.28 42.16 -27.90
C HIS A 167 4.57 43.61 -28.28
N MET A 168 5.80 43.91 -28.75
CA MET A 168 6.16 45.25 -29.21
C MET A 168 5.40 45.66 -30.47
N GLU A 169 5.26 44.76 -31.46
CA GLU A 169 4.47 45.04 -32.67
C GLU A 169 2.95 45.13 -32.37
N GLU A 170 2.45 44.33 -31.43
CA GLU A 170 1.06 44.41 -30.97
C GLU A 170 0.78 45.76 -30.28
N MET A 171 1.71 46.24 -29.44
CA MET A 171 1.61 47.57 -28.81
C MET A 171 1.73 48.72 -29.81
N LEU A 172 2.33 48.49 -30.97
CA LEU A 172 2.35 49.44 -32.09
C LEU A 172 1.06 49.43 -32.91
N GLY A 173 0.21 48.42 -32.75
CA GLY A 173 -0.99 48.20 -33.55
C GLY A 173 -0.73 47.56 -34.92
N ASP A 174 0.50 47.10 -35.19
CA ASP A 174 0.87 46.46 -36.46
C ASP A 174 0.57 44.94 -36.41
N VAL A 175 -0.71 44.62 -36.57
CA VAL A 175 -1.21 43.23 -36.52
C VAL A 175 -0.62 42.38 -37.66
N ALA A 176 -0.41 42.97 -38.84
CA ALA A 176 0.16 42.27 -39.99
C ALA A 176 1.65 41.93 -39.76
N GLY A 177 2.43 42.88 -39.22
CA GLY A 177 3.80 42.65 -38.81
C GLY A 177 3.91 41.57 -37.72
N ALA A 178 3.05 41.63 -36.70
CA ALA A 178 3.01 40.60 -35.65
C ALA A 178 2.73 39.19 -36.22
N ARG A 179 1.81 39.05 -37.18
CA ARG A 179 1.53 37.77 -37.87
C ARG A 179 2.73 37.26 -38.66
N GLN A 180 3.41 38.13 -39.39
CA GLN A 180 4.60 37.74 -40.14
C GLN A 180 5.71 37.22 -39.22
N ILE A 181 5.87 37.83 -38.04
CA ILE A 181 6.81 37.37 -37.02
C ILE A 181 6.39 36.01 -36.47
N PHE A 182 5.10 35.80 -36.19
CA PHE A 182 4.57 34.51 -35.78
C PHE A 182 4.80 33.42 -36.83
N GLU A 183 4.54 33.68 -38.11
CA GLU A 183 4.81 32.71 -39.19
C GLU A 183 6.30 32.38 -39.30
N ARG A 184 7.17 33.39 -39.20
CA ARG A 184 8.63 33.16 -39.13
C ARG A 184 9.02 32.31 -37.93
N TRP A 185 8.39 32.53 -36.78
CA TRP A 185 8.64 31.74 -35.58
C TRP A 185 8.19 30.29 -35.75
N MET A 186 7.00 30.06 -36.32
CA MET A 186 6.46 28.72 -36.57
C MET A 186 7.31 27.92 -37.57
N GLY A 187 8.01 28.60 -38.49
CA GLY A 187 9.01 27.96 -39.36
C GLY A 187 10.14 27.26 -38.61
N TRP A 188 10.43 27.66 -37.37
CA TRP A 188 11.44 27.03 -36.50
C TRP A 188 10.89 25.90 -35.62
N MET A 189 9.59 25.60 -35.72
CA MET A 189 8.86 24.63 -34.90
C MET A 189 9.12 24.86 -33.39
N PRO A 190 8.57 25.94 -32.81
CA PRO A 190 8.77 26.28 -31.40
C PRO A 190 7.98 25.35 -30.46
N ASP A 191 8.23 25.48 -29.16
CA ASP A 191 7.55 24.69 -28.13
C ASP A 191 6.02 24.92 -28.14
N GLN A 192 5.28 24.03 -27.47
CA GLN A 192 3.81 24.07 -27.34
C GLN A 192 3.29 25.44 -26.90
N GLN A 193 4.00 26.13 -26.01
CA GLN A 193 3.61 27.48 -25.57
C GLN A 193 3.71 28.53 -26.69
N GLY A 194 4.62 28.35 -27.64
CA GLY A 194 4.73 29.23 -28.80
C GLY A 194 3.49 29.15 -29.67
N TRP A 195 3.08 27.94 -30.07
CA TRP A 195 1.86 27.73 -30.83
C TRP A 195 0.61 28.23 -30.11
N LEU A 196 0.48 27.95 -28.81
CA LEU A 196 -0.65 28.43 -28.00
C LEU A 196 -0.72 29.96 -27.92
N SER A 197 0.42 30.64 -27.89
CA SER A 197 0.44 32.10 -27.87
C SER A 197 -0.06 32.71 -29.18
N TYR A 198 0.25 32.07 -30.32
CA TYR A 198 -0.23 32.52 -31.61
C TYR A 198 -1.74 32.29 -31.77
N ILE A 199 -2.22 31.13 -31.32
CA ILE A 199 -3.65 30.83 -31.28
C ILE A 199 -4.39 31.83 -30.38
N LYS A 200 -3.85 32.14 -29.19
CA LYS A 200 -4.40 33.17 -28.31
C LYS A 200 -4.39 34.56 -28.94
N PHE A 201 -3.41 34.85 -29.80
CA PHE A 201 -3.34 36.11 -30.54
C PHE A 201 -4.47 36.19 -31.59
N GLU A 202 -4.64 35.19 -32.45
CA GLU A 202 -5.73 35.20 -33.44
C GLU A 202 -7.12 35.18 -32.77
N LEU A 203 -7.25 34.53 -31.61
CA LEU A 203 -8.49 34.58 -30.82
C LEU A 203 -8.82 35.97 -30.27
N ARG A 204 -7.82 36.82 -29.97
CA ARG A 204 -8.08 38.22 -29.57
C ARG A 204 -8.70 39.04 -30.70
N TYR A 205 -8.39 38.70 -31.95
CA TYR A 205 -8.93 39.36 -33.15
C TYR A 205 -10.15 38.66 -33.74
N ASN A 206 -10.68 37.62 -33.07
CA ASN A 206 -11.84 36.83 -33.49
C ASN A 206 -11.66 36.09 -34.85
N GLU A 207 -10.41 35.80 -35.25
CA GLU A 207 -10.07 35.09 -36.48
C GLU A 207 -10.06 33.57 -36.25
N VAL A 208 -11.25 33.00 -36.03
CA VAL A 208 -11.42 31.59 -35.64
C VAL A 208 -10.91 30.62 -36.70
N GLU A 209 -11.12 30.91 -37.98
CA GLU A 209 -10.70 30.03 -39.09
C GLU A 209 -9.17 29.92 -39.20
N ARG A 210 -8.46 31.03 -39.00
CA ARG A 210 -6.99 31.02 -38.96
C ARG A 210 -6.48 30.28 -37.73
N ALA A 211 -7.12 30.50 -36.58
CA ALA A 211 -6.80 29.74 -35.37
C ALA A 211 -6.97 28.22 -35.59
N ARG A 212 -7.99 27.77 -36.34
CA ARG A 212 -8.17 26.36 -36.73
C ARG A 212 -7.02 25.85 -37.60
N GLY A 213 -6.69 26.56 -38.68
CA GLY A 213 -5.55 26.19 -39.54
C GLY A 213 -4.23 26.10 -38.75
N MET A 214 -4.07 26.94 -37.72
CA MET A 214 -2.92 26.86 -36.83
C MET A 214 -2.96 25.66 -35.89
N PHE A 215 -4.14 25.27 -35.38
CA PHE A 215 -4.28 24.04 -34.60
C PHE A 215 -3.97 22.78 -35.42
N GLU A 216 -4.39 22.72 -36.69
CA GLU A 216 -4.04 21.61 -37.59
C GLU A 216 -2.53 21.50 -37.79
N ARG A 217 -1.86 22.63 -38.06
CA ARG A 217 -0.38 22.68 -38.16
C ARG A 217 0.29 22.33 -36.83
N PHE A 218 -0.25 22.81 -35.72
CA PHE A 218 0.28 22.55 -34.38
C PHE A 218 0.26 21.05 -34.05
N VAL A 219 -0.84 20.38 -34.37
CA VAL A 219 -1.02 18.94 -34.17
C VAL A 219 -0.12 18.11 -35.10
N GLN A 220 0.14 18.58 -36.31
CA GLN A 220 1.12 17.95 -37.22
C GLN A 220 2.56 18.11 -36.73
N CYS A 221 2.93 19.29 -36.22
CA CYS A 221 4.28 19.56 -35.73
C CYS A 221 4.56 18.87 -34.39
N HIS A 222 3.57 18.81 -33.50
CA HIS A 222 3.65 18.20 -32.18
C HIS A 222 2.54 17.16 -31.99
N PRO A 223 2.75 15.90 -32.41
CA PRO A 223 1.81 14.80 -32.18
C PRO A 223 1.74 14.36 -30.72
N LYS A 224 1.48 15.28 -29.78
CA LYS A 224 1.30 14.97 -28.35
C LYS A 224 -0.17 14.94 -27.99
N VAL A 225 -0.56 14.03 -27.10
CA VAL A 225 -1.94 13.93 -26.57
C VAL A 225 -2.45 15.29 -26.06
N SER A 226 -1.59 16.03 -25.36
CA SER A 226 -1.95 17.37 -24.84
C SER A 226 -2.27 18.41 -25.93
N ALA A 227 -1.74 18.27 -27.15
CA ALA A 227 -2.04 19.15 -28.27
C ALA A 227 -3.44 18.87 -28.82
N TRP A 228 -3.77 17.59 -29.03
CA TRP A 228 -5.09 17.13 -29.48
C TRP A 228 -6.20 17.49 -28.50
N ILE A 229 -6.00 17.25 -27.20
CA ILE A 229 -6.98 17.62 -26.16
C ILE A 229 -7.26 19.13 -26.17
N ARG A 230 -6.23 19.96 -26.37
CA ARG A 230 -6.42 21.42 -26.45
C ARG A 230 -7.14 21.84 -27.72
N TYR A 231 -6.86 21.18 -28.85
CA TYR A 231 -7.58 21.44 -30.10
C TYR A 231 -9.06 21.07 -29.98
N ALA A 232 -9.36 19.90 -29.42
CA ALA A 232 -10.73 19.47 -29.20
C ALA A 232 -11.48 20.38 -28.20
N LYS A 233 -10.83 20.81 -27.11
CA LYS A 233 -11.38 21.80 -26.17
C LYS A 233 -11.65 23.15 -26.83
N PHE A 234 -10.87 23.54 -27.84
CA PHE A 234 -11.07 24.76 -28.61
C PHE A 234 -12.31 24.67 -29.51
N GLU A 235 -12.46 23.60 -30.29
CA GLU A 235 -13.65 23.39 -31.12
C GLU A 235 -14.93 23.28 -30.28
N MET A 236 -14.84 22.66 -29.10
CA MET A 236 -15.95 22.58 -28.15
C MET A 236 -16.36 23.96 -27.60
N LYS A 237 -15.41 24.87 -27.38
CA LYS A 237 -15.73 26.26 -26.97
C LYS A 237 -16.41 27.06 -28.08
N ASN A 238 -16.11 26.75 -29.34
CA ASN A 238 -16.71 27.41 -30.49
C ASN A 238 -18.07 26.77 -30.89
N GLY A 239 -18.49 25.69 -30.24
CA GLY A 239 -19.79 25.03 -30.47
C GLY A 239 -19.80 23.99 -31.59
N GLU A 240 -18.67 23.74 -32.25
CA GLU A 240 -18.57 22.81 -33.40
C GLU A 240 -18.34 21.37 -32.94
N VAL A 241 -19.39 20.74 -32.42
CA VAL A 241 -19.34 19.39 -31.83
C VAL A 241 -18.88 18.32 -32.83
N ALA A 242 -19.37 18.36 -34.07
CA ALA A 242 -19.00 17.37 -35.09
C ALA A 242 -17.49 17.39 -35.41
N ARG A 243 -16.89 18.58 -35.46
CA ARG A 243 -15.46 18.73 -35.73
C ARG A 243 -14.62 18.33 -34.52
N ALA A 244 -15.03 18.71 -33.31
CA ALA A 244 -14.36 18.25 -32.08
C ALA A 244 -14.32 16.72 -32.01
N ARG A 245 -15.38 16.05 -32.47
CA ARG A 245 -15.46 14.58 -32.55
C ARG A 245 -14.46 14.01 -33.55
N ASN A 246 -14.42 14.55 -34.77
CA ASN A 246 -13.41 14.16 -35.78
C ASN A 246 -11.98 14.35 -35.27
N VAL A 247 -11.72 15.41 -34.48
CA VAL A 247 -10.41 15.67 -33.87
C VAL A 247 -10.04 14.58 -32.87
N TYR A 248 -10.97 14.14 -32.03
CA TYR A 248 -10.73 13.02 -31.12
C TYR A 248 -10.56 11.69 -31.88
N GLU A 249 -11.34 11.43 -32.92
CA GLU A 249 -11.18 10.21 -33.75
C GLU A 249 -9.81 10.18 -34.43
N MET A 250 -9.36 11.30 -35.02
CA MET A 250 -8.02 11.42 -35.60
C MET A 250 -6.92 11.27 -34.53
N ALA A 251 -7.15 11.79 -33.32
CA ALA A 251 -6.21 11.64 -32.21
C ALA A 251 -6.08 10.17 -31.80
N VAL A 252 -7.20 9.45 -31.67
CA VAL A 252 -7.22 8.02 -31.32
C VAL A 252 -6.53 7.18 -32.41
N GLN A 253 -6.77 7.46 -33.70
CA GLN A 253 -6.10 6.76 -34.78
C GLN A 253 -4.58 6.97 -34.80
N LYS A 254 -4.09 8.16 -34.43
CA LYS A 254 -2.66 8.48 -34.47
C LYS A 254 -1.91 8.16 -33.19
N LEU A 255 -2.59 8.11 -32.04
CA LEU A 255 -1.98 8.01 -30.71
C LEU A 255 -2.46 6.76 -29.94
N ALA A 256 -2.96 5.75 -30.65
CA ALA A 256 -3.49 4.52 -30.03
C ALA A 256 -2.48 3.81 -29.12
N ASP A 257 -1.17 3.94 -29.41
CA ASP A 257 -0.09 3.21 -28.73
C ASP A 257 0.72 4.07 -27.74
N ASP A 258 0.40 5.36 -27.58
CA ASP A 258 1.17 6.26 -26.71
C ASP A 258 0.87 6.07 -25.23
N GLU A 259 1.89 6.16 -24.37
CA GLU A 259 1.74 6.03 -22.91
C GLU A 259 0.78 7.06 -22.29
N GLU A 260 0.58 8.20 -22.96
CA GLU A 260 -0.34 9.27 -22.54
C GLU A 260 -1.78 9.09 -23.04
N ALA A 261 -2.08 7.99 -23.75
CA ALA A 261 -3.41 7.74 -24.33
C ALA A 261 -4.53 7.72 -23.28
N GLU A 262 -4.23 7.39 -22.02
CA GLU A 262 -5.19 7.48 -20.90
C GLU A 262 -5.85 8.86 -20.82
N MET A 263 -5.06 9.93 -20.88
CA MET A 263 -5.56 11.30 -20.79
C MET A 263 -6.43 11.66 -21.99
N LEU A 264 -6.14 11.08 -23.17
CA LEU A 264 -6.93 11.26 -24.38
C LEU A 264 -8.30 10.59 -24.25
N PHE A 265 -8.33 9.32 -23.82
CA PHE A 265 -9.59 8.57 -23.67
C PHE A 265 -10.49 9.16 -22.59
N VAL A 266 -9.93 9.60 -21.46
CA VAL A 266 -10.68 10.31 -20.42
C VAL A 266 -11.27 11.61 -20.97
N ALA A 267 -10.48 12.41 -21.69
CA ALA A 267 -10.97 13.66 -22.28
C ALA A 267 -12.02 13.43 -23.38
N PHE A 268 -11.89 12.33 -24.14
CA PHE A 268 -12.85 11.97 -25.18
C PHE A 268 -14.17 11.48 -24.57
N ALA A 269 -14.11 10.68 -23.50
CA ALA A 269 -15.30 10.25 -22.79
C ALA A 269 -16.02 11.41 -22.07
N GLU A 270 -15.27 12.34 -21.43
CA GLU A 270 -15.83 13.58 -20.88
C GLU A 270 -16.47 14.47 -21.96
N PHE A 271 -15.95 14.43 -23.19
CA PHE A 271 -16.52 15.15 -24.32
C PHE A 271 -17.85 14.53 -24.76
N GLU A 272 -17.91 13.21 -24.94
CA GLU A 272 -19.16 12.53 -25.28
C GLU A 272 -20.22 12.64 -24.16
N GLU A 273 -19.79 12.69 -22.90
CA GLU A 273 -20.67 12.99 -21.75
C GLU A 273 -21.30 14.38 -21.87
N ARG A 274 -20.50 15.42 -22.18
CA ARG A 274 -21.03 16.78 -22.43
C ARG A 274 -21.96 16.83 -23.63
N CYS A 275 -21.75 15.96 -24.61
CA CYS A 275 -22.62 15.81 -25.77
C CYS A 275 -23.87 14.94 -25.49
N LYS A 276 -24.01 14.39 -24.27
CA LYS A 276 -25.10 13.50 -23.81
C LYS A 276 -25.15 12.12 -24.51
N GLU A 277 -24.06 11.68 -25.10
CA GLU A 277 -23.94 10.38 -25.79
C GLU A 277 -23.28 9.35 -24.85
N THR A 278 -24.04 8.92 -23.83
CA THR A 278 -23.54 8.05 -22.75
C THR A 278 -23.14 6.65 -23.23
N GLU A 279 -23.81 6.12 -24.25
CA GLU A 279 -23.50 4.82 -24.85
C GLU A 279 -22.14 4.83 -25.56
N ARG A 280 -21.84 5.90 -26.32
CA ARG A 280 -20.53 6.06 -26.96
C ARG A 280 -19.42 6.26 -25.95
N ALA A 281 -19.65 7.08 -24.91
CA ALA A 281 -18.70 7.24 -23.81
C ALA A 281 -18.34 5.89 -23.16
N ARG A 282 -19.31 4.99 -23.00
CA ARG A 282 -19.09 3.62 -22.49
C ARG A 282 -18.25 2.77 -23.42
N CYS A 283 -18.54 2.77 -24.72
CA CYS A 283 -17.73 2.07 -25.72
C CYS A 283 -16.28 2.57 -25.71
N ILE A 284 -16.07 3.88 -25.56
CA ILE A 284 -14.74 4.48 -25.43
C ILE A 284 -14.04 4.02 -24.15
N TYR A 285 -14.74 3.98 -23.01
CA TYR A 285 -14.16 3.47 -21.77
C TYR A 285 -13.78 1.99 -21.87
N LYS A 286 -14.63 1.15 -22.49
CA LYS A 286 -14.33 -0.27 -22.71
C LYS A 286 -13.09 -0.42 -23.61
N PHE A 287 -13.06 0.30 -24.71
CA PHE A 287 -11.92 0.32 -25.63
C PHE A 287 -10.62 0.79 -24.92
N ALA A 288 -10.69 1.83 -24.10
CA ALA A 288 -9.56 2.30 -23.32
C ALA A 288 -9.05 1.26 -22.31
N LEU A 289 -9.95 0.49 -21.67
CA LEU A 289 -9.56 -0.58 -20.74
C LEU A 289 -8.94 -1.80 -21.42
N ASP A 290 -9.29 -2.06 -22.68
CA ASP A 290 -8.74 -3.17 -23.46
C ASP A 290 -7.34 -2.85 -24.01
N HIS A 291 -7.04 -1.58 -24.31
CA HIS A 291 -5.76 -1.14 -24.87
C HIS A 291 -4.74 -0.64 -23.83
N ILE A 292 -5.15 -0.24 -22.62
CA ILE A 292 -4.24 0.29 -21.59
C ILE A 292 -3.81 -0.82 -20.61
N PRO A 293 -2.51 -0.89 -20.23
CA PRO A 293 -2.06 -1.77 -19.15
C PRO A 293 -2.78 -1.48 -17.82
N LYS A 294 -3.51 -2.48 -17.32
CA LYS A 294 -4.45 -2.43 -16.18
C LYS A 294 -3.88 -1.91 -14.85
N GLY A 295 -2.56 -1.79 -14.71
CA GLY A 295 -1.90 -1.25 -13.52
C GLY A 295 -1.99 0.27 -13.34
N ARG A 296 -2.35 1.04 -14.38
CA ARG A 296 -2.44 2.53 -14.31
C ARG A 296 -3.86 3.07 -14.46
N ALA A 297 -4.81 2.25 -14.89
CA ALA A 297 -6.19 2.67 -15.23
C ALA A 297 -7.10 2.99 -14.02
N GLU A 298 -6.56 3.31 -12.83
CA GLU A 298 -7.37 3.49 -11.62
C GLU A 298 -8.32 4.70 -11.73
N ASP A 299 -7.88 5.77 -12.39
CA ASP A 299 -8.71 6.95 -12.64
C ASP A 299 -9.77 6.68 -13.71
N LEU A 300 -9.43 5.89 -14.73
CA LEU A 300 -10.36 5.45 -15.77
C LEU A 300 -11.45 4.51 -15.20
N TYR A 301 -11.07 3.59 -14.32
CA TYR A 301 -12.00 2.72 -13.58
C TYR A 301 -12.90 3.49 -12.62
N ARG A 302 -12.36 4.50 -11.92
CA ARG A 302 -13.14 5.35 -11.00
C ARG A 302 -14.24 6.10 -11.75
N LYS A 303 -13.90 6.66 -12.92
CA LYS A 303 -14.87 7.33 -13.78
C LYS A 303 -15.85 6.35 -14.41
N PHE A 304 -15.41 5.19 -14.90
CA PHE A 304 -16.32 4.15 -15.40
C PHE A 304 -17.35 3.68 -14.36
N LYS A 305 -16.93 3.52 -13.09
CA LYS A 305 -17.81 3.13 -11.97
C LYS A 305 -18.91 4.15 -11.67
N GLN A 306 -18.70 5.43 -11.95
CA GLN A 306 -19.71 6.46 -11.72
C GLN A 306 -20.86 6.40 -12.74
N TYR A 307 -20.65 5.79 -13.92
CA TYR A 307 -21.56 5.91 -15.07
C TYR A 307 -21.93 4.59 -15.78
N GLY A 308 -21.44 3.43 -15.31
CA GLY A 308 -21.71 2.12 -15.88
C GLY A 308 -23.02 1.46 -15.43
N ASP A 309 -23.52 0.50 -16.21
CA ASP A 309 -24.60 -0.41 -15.80
C ASP A 309 -24.06 -1.45 -14.80
N LYS A 310 -24.92 -1.94 -13.90
CA LYS A 310 -24.51 -2.80 -12.77
C LYS A 310 -23.69 -4.03 -13.21
N GLU A 311 -24.07 -4.67 -14.31
CA GLU A 311 -23.38 -5.87 -14.84
C GLU A 311 -21.99 -5.54 -15.42
N GLY A 312 -21.86 -4.45 -16.19
CA GLY A 312 -20.57 -4.02 -16.73
C GLY A 312 -19.60 -3.53 -15.65
N ILE A 313 -20.12 -2.99 -14.55
CA ILE A 313 -19.35 -2.62 -13.37
C ILE A 313 -18.83 -3.89 -12.65
N GLU A 314 -19.66 -4.92 -12.54
CA GLU A 314 -19.27 -6.19 -11.90
C GLU A 314 -18.15 -6.89 -12.69
N ASP A 315 -18.25 -6.97 -14.02
CA ASP A 315 -17.20 -7.53 -14.87
C ASP A 315 -15.87 -6.75 -14.78
N ALA A 316 -15.96 -5.43 -14.73
CA ALA A 316 -14.81 -4.54 -14.58
C ALA A 316 -14.15 -4.68 -13.19
N ILE A 317 -14.95 -4.80 -12.12
CA ILE A 317 -14.48 -5.00 -10.75
C ILE A 317 -13.82 -6.37 -10.60
N VAL A 318 -14.44 -7.42 -11.16
CA VAL A 318 -13.87 -8.76 -11.23
C VAL A 318 -12.52 -8.71 -11.93
N GLY A 319 -12.42 -8.03 -13.09
CA GLY A 319 -11.16 -7.84 -13.79
C GLY A 319 -10.06 -7.15 -12.96
N LYS A 320 -10.41 -6.10 -12.19
CA LYS A 320 -9.46 -5.40 -11.29
C LYS A 320 -9.00 -6.31 -10.16
N ARG A 321 -9.95 -6.97 -9.48
CA ARG A 321 -9.64 -7.87 -8.36
C ARG A 321 -8.81 -9.07 -8.82
N ARG A 322 -9.09 -9.62 -10.00
CA ARG A 322 -8.26 -10.66 -10.65
C ARG A 322 -6.82 -10.24 -10.78
N PHE A 323 -6.56 -9.06 -11.37
CA PHE A 323 -5.21 -8.57 -11.54
C PHE A 323 -4.49 -8.32 -10.21
N GLN A 324 -5.21 -7.74 -9.24
CA GLN A 324 -4.67 -7.51 -7.90
C GLN A 324 -4.27 -8.83 -7.23
N TYR A 325 -5.16 -9.83 -7.24
CA TYR A 325 -4.86 -11.13 -6.67
C TYR A 325 -3.77 -11.87 -7.44
N GLU A 326 -3.72 -11.77 -8.77
CA GLU A 326 -2.62 -12.32 -9.58
C GLU A 326 -1.27 -11.68 -9.24
N ASP A 327 -1.22 -10.37 -9.04
CA ASP A 327 -0.01 -9.64 -8.64
C ASP A 327 0.39 -9.97 -7.19
N GLU A 328 -0.58 -10.07 -6.27
CA GLU A 328 -0.35 -10.50 -4.88
C GLU A 328 0.18 -11.94 -4.81
N VAL A 329 -0.37 -12.83 -5.63
CA VAL A 329 0.09 -14.21 -5.79
C VAL A 329 1.50 -14.27 -6.39
N ARG A 330 1.80 -13.44 -7.40
CA ARG A 330 3.16 -13.37 -7.99
C ARG A 330 4.19 -12.85 -6.99
N LYS A 331 3.83 -11.84 -6.21
CA LYS A 331 4.70 -11.26 -5.17
C LYS A 331 4.91 -12.21 -4.01
N ASN A 332 3.85 -12.87 -3.56
CA ASN A 332 3.86 -13.78 -2.41
C ASN A 332 3.13 -15.10 -2.74
N PRO A 333 3.80 -16.05 -3.43
CA PRO A 333 3.19 -17.34 -3.77
C PRO A 333 2.75 -18.17 -2.55
N LEU A 334 3.34 -17.92 -1.38
CA LEU A 334 3.08 -18.63 -0.13
C LEU A 334 1.93 -18.03 0.71
N ASN A 335 1.31 -16.94 0.27
CA ASN A 335 0.15 -16.37 0.97
C ASN A 335 -1.14 -17.11 0.58
N TYR A 336 -1.46 -18.16 1.34
CA TYR A 336 -2.66 -18.98 1.10
C TYR A 336 -3.98 -18.23 1.25
N ASP A 337 -4.04 -17.15 2.04
CA ASP A 337 -5.28 -16.36 2.16
C ASP A 337 -5.57 -15.57 0.87
N ALA A 338 -4.53 -15.05 0.20
CA ALA A 338 -4.68 -14.43 -1.12
C ALA A 338 -5.14 -15.42 -2.20
N TRP A 339 -4.66 -16.67 -2.13
CA TRP A 339 -5.16 -17.74 -3.01
C TRP A 339 -6.63 -18.07 -2.74
N VAL A 340 -7.05 -18.16 -1.48
CA VAL A 340 -8.45 -18.43 -1.11
C VAL A 340 -9.37 -17.29 -1.58
N ASP A 341 -8.94 -16.04 -1.43
CA ASP A 341 -9.72 -14.89 -1.89
C ASP A 341 -9.76 -14.80 -3.43
N TYR A 342 -8.67 -15.16 -4.12
CA TYR A 342 -8.64 -15.25 -5.57
C TYR A 342 -9.60 -16.32 -6.10
N ILE A 343 -9.62 -17.49 -5.46
CA ILE A 343 -10.51 -18.60 -5.80
C ILE A 343 -11.98 -18.23 -5.60
N ARG A 344 -12.34 -17.60 -4.48
CA ARG A 344 -13.72 -17.13 -4.24
C ARG A 344 -14.19 -16.12 -5.29
N LEU A 345 -13.28 -15.26 -5.75
CA LEU A 345 -13.59 -14.34 -6.84
C LEU A 345 -13.85 -15.12 -8.14
N GLU A 346 -13.03 -16.12 -8.48
CA GLU A 346 -13.24 -16.93 -9.69
C GLU A 346 -14.50 -17.78 -9.61
N GLU A 347 -14.82 -18.34 -8.43
CA GLU A 347 -16.08 -19.05 -8.15
C GLU A 347 -17.30 -18.15 -8.46
N SER A 348 -17.24 -16.86 -8.14
CA SER A 348 -18.32 -15.93 -8.47
C SER A 348 -18.53 -15.70 -9.98
N VAL A 349 -17.52 -15.98 -10.80
CA VAL A 349 -17.55 -15.76 -12.25
C VAL A 349 -17.88 -17.05 -13.02
N THR A 350 -18.01 -18.19 -12.33
CA THR A 350 -18.43 -19.51 -12.86
C THR A 350 -17.67 -19.99 -14.11
N ASN A 351 -16.39 -19.61 -14.28
CA ASN A 351 -15.56 -20.17 -15.34
C ASN A 351 -14.77 -21.40 -14.86
N LYS A 352 -15.37 -22.59 -15.03
CA LYS A 352 -14.85 -23.87 -14.52
C LYS A 352 -13.41 -24.18 -14.95
N GLY A 353 -13.00 -23.81 -16.16
CA GLY A 353 -11.65 -24.06 -16.68
C GLY A 353 -10.59 -23.26 -15.94
N ARG A 354 -10.83 -21.97 -15.72
CA ARG A 354 -9.88 -21.10 -15.01
C ARG A 354 -9.84 -21.39 -13.52
N ILE A 355 -10.98 -21.69 -12.91
CA ILE A 355 -11.03 -22.06 -11.48
C ILE A 355 -10.10 -23.25 -11.23
N ARG A 356 -10.13 -24.27 -12.11
CA ARG A 356 -9.22 -25.43 -12.07
C ARG A 356 -7.76 -25.04 -12.21
N GLU A 357 -7.41 -24.23 -13.20
CA GLU A 357 -6.04 -23.74 -13.38
C GLU A 357 -5.53 -22.98 -12.13
N VAL A 358 -6.40 -22.18 -11.49
CA VAL A 358 -6.05 -21.45 -10.27
C VAL A 358 -5.86 -22.40 -9.09
N TYR A 359 -6.71 -23.42 -8.94
CA TYR A 359 -6.56 -24.45 -7.92
C TYR A 359 -5.28 -25.27 -8.11
N GLU A 360 -4.97 -25.71 -9.34
CA GLU A 360 -3.73 -26.44 -9.66
C GLU A 360 -2.49 -25.60 -9.38
N ARG A 361 -2.50 -24.32 -9.75
CA ARG A 361 -1.41 -23.38 -9.44
C ARG A 361 -1.27 -23.14 -7.94
N ALA A 362 -2.36 -23.08 -7.20
CA ALA A 362 -2.34 -22.91 -5.75
C ALA A 362 -1.78 -24.16 -5.05
N ILE A 363 -2.10 -25.35 -5.56
CA ILE A 363 -1.61 -26.64 -5.07
C ILE A 363 -0.12 -26.84 -5.35
N ALA A 364 0.39 -26.38 -6.49
CA ALA A 364 1.81 -26.48 -6.82
C ALA A 364 2.74 -25.80 -5.78
N ASN A 365 2.21 -24.81 -5.03
CA ASN A 365 2.95 -24.09 -4.00
C ASN A 365 2.86 -24.83 -2.65
N VAL A 366 3.66 -25.88 -2.50
CA VAL A 366 3.74 -26.66 -1.26
C VAL A 366 4.37 -25.84 -0.13
N PRO A 367 3.81 -25.83 1.10
CA PRO A 367 4.41 -25.14 2.23
C PRO A 367 5.85 -25.60 2.52
N PRO A 368 6.82 -24.68 2.65
CA PRO A 368 8.23 -25.03 2.84
C PRO A 368 8.53 -25.61 4.23
N ALA A 369 7.69 -25.30 5.24
CA ALA A 369 7.87 -25.77 6.62
C ALA A 369 6.84 -26.86 6.97
N GLN A 370 7.29 -27.92 7.64
CA GLN A 370 6.46 -29.05 8.09
C GLN A 370 5.78 -28.78 9.44
N GLU A 371 5.40 -27.54 9.70
CA GLU A 371 4.67 -27.17 10.92
C GLU A 371 3.16 -27.16 10.68
N LYS A 372 2.42 -27.72 11.64
CA LYS A 372 0.96 -27.86 11.59
C LYS A 372 0.21 -26.57 11.23
N ARG A 373 0.74 -25.39 11.59
CA ARG A 373 0.09 -24.09 11.37
C ARG A 373 0.03 -23.68 9.90
N TYR A 374 1.11 -23.90 9.14
CA TYR A 374 1.14 -23.59 7.70
C TYR A 374 0.36 -24.63 6.89
N TRP A 375 0.41 -25.89 7.32
CA TRP A 375 -0.34 -26.98 6.69
C TRP A 375 -1.84 -26.88 6.90
N GLN A 376 -2.31 -26.28 8.00
CA GLN A 376 -3.75 -26.05 8.22
C GLN A 376 -4.39 -25.28 7.07
N ARG A 377 -3.78 -24.16 6.65
CA ARG A 377 -4.32 -23.32 5.56
C ARG A 377 -4.23 -24.01 4.21
N TYR A 378 -3.11 -24.66 3.92
CA TYR A 378 -2.93 -25.47 2.71
C TYR A 378 -3.95 -26.61 2.62
N ILE A 379 -4.28 -27.26 3.73
CA ILE A 379 -5.30 -28.30 3.78
C ILE A 379 -6.70 -27.75 3.55
N TYR A 380 -6.99 -26.55 4.04
CA TYR A 380 -8.26 -25.89 3.74
C TYR A 380 -8.39 -25.56 2.25
N LEU A 381 -7.30 -25.21 1.57
CA LEU A 381 -7.29 -25.05 0.11
C LEU A 381 -7.66 -26.36 -0.59
N TRP A 382 -7.08 -27.49 -0.19
CA TRP A 382 -7.45 -28.81 -0.71
C TRP A 382 -8.90 -29.20 -0.42
N ILE A 383 -9.41 -28.88 0.78
CA ILE A 383 -10.82 -29.12 1.13
C ILE A 383 -11.73 -28.26 0.24
N ASN A 384 -11.40 -26.99 0.02
CA ASN A 384 -12.18 -26.12 -0.86
C ASN A 384 -12.15 -26.64 -2.31
N TYR A 385 -11.01 -27.13 -2.79
CA TYR A 385 -10.91 -27.72 -4.12
C TYR A 385 -11.79 -28.97 -4.27
N ALA A 386 -11.74 -29.86 -3.29
CA ALA A 386 -12.58 -31.07 -3.29
C ALA A 386 -14.08 -30.74 -3.15
N LEU A 387 -14.44 -29.73 -2.37
CA LEU A 387 -15.83 -29.26 -2.26
C LEU A 387 -16.32 -28.58 -3.55
N TYR A 388 -15.45 -27.82 -4.22
CA TYR A 388 -15.75 -27.20 -5.51
C TYR A 388 -15.99 -28.25 -6.59
N GLU A 389 -15.09 -29.24 -6.72
CA GLU A 389 -15.28 -30.30 -7.70
C GLU A 389 -16.50 -31.19 -7.39
N GLU A 390 -16.84 -31.37 -6.10
CA GLU A 390 -18.03 -32.12 -5.68
C GLU A 390 -19.34 -31.36 -5.93
N LEU A 391 -19.42 -30.08 -5.58
CA LEU A 391 -20.68 -29.30 -5.59
C LEU A 391 -20.90 -28.52 -6.89
N ASP A 392 -19.87 -27.92 -7.46
CA ASP A 392 -20.00 -27.02 -8.61
C ASP A 392 -19.62 -27.70 -9.94
N ALA A 393 -18.60 -28.56 -9.93
CA ALA A 393 -18.15 -29.27 -11.12
C ALA A 393 -18.84 -30.62 -11.34
N GLU A 394 -19.34 -31.25 -10.28
CA GLU A 394 -19.97 -32.59 -10.25
C GLU A 394 -19.07 -33.70 -10.82
N ASP A 395 -17.74 -33.53 -10.75
CA ASP A 395 -16.77 -34.51 -11.28
C ASP A 395 -16.29 -35.46 -10.17
N VAL A 396 -16.90 -36.65 -10.14
CA VAL A 396 -16.67 -37.66 -9.11
C VAL A 396 -15.26 -38.27 -9.19
N GLU A 397 -14.76 -38.51 -10.40
CA GLU A 397 -13.46 -39.16 -10.60
C GLU A 397 -12.32 -38.25 -10.17
N ARG A 398 -12.36 -36.98 -10.59
CA ARG A 398 -11.36 -36.00 -10.17
C ARG A 398 -11.41 -35.72 -8.68
N THR A 399 -12.61 -35.67 -8.08
CA THR A 399 -12.71 -35.50 -6.63
C THR A 399 -11.99 -36.62 -5.88
N GLN A 400 -12.03 -37.87 -6.37
CA GLN A 400 -11.24 -38.97 -5.81
C GLN A 400 -9.74 -38.75 -5.98
N GLU A 401 -9.28 -38.32 -7.16
CA GLU A 401 -7.87 -38.02 -7.42
C GLU A 401 -7.36 -36.92 -6.49
N VAL A 402 -8.11 -35.84 -6.33
CA VAL A 402 -7.83 -34.72 -5.43
C VAL A 402 -7.66 -35.20 -3.99
N TYR A 403 -8.58 -36.04 -3.49
CA TYR A 403 -8.43 -36.62 -2.16
C TYR A 403 -7.22 -37.56 -2.07
N ARG A 404 -6.93 -38.39 -3.07
CA ARG A 404 -5.75 -39.29 -3.07
C ARG A 404 -4.44 -38.51 -3.07
N GLU A 405 -4.32 -37.47 -3.91
CA GLU A 405 -3.13 -36.62 -3.98
C GLU A 405 -2.91 -35.85 -2.68
N CYS A 406 -3.97 -35.26 -2.12
CA CYS A 406 -3.93 -34.60 -0.82
C CYS A 406 -3.43 -35.56 0.28
N LEU A 407 -3.93 -36.79 0.31
CA LEU A 407 -3.53 -37.80 1.28
C LEU A 407 -2.09 -38.30 1.08
N ASN A 408 -1.56 -38.32 -0.14
CA ASN A 408 -0.18 -38.69 -0.41
C ASN A 408 0.82 -37.58 -0.03
N LEU A 409 0.45 -36.32 -0.25
CA LEU A 409 1.31 -35.16 0.01
C LEU A 409 1.51 -34.85 1.49
N ILE A 410 0.55 -35.21 2.34
CA ILE A 410 0.60 -34.92 3.78
C ILE A 410 1.60 -35.85 4.49
N PRO A 411 2.62 -35.30 5.19
CA PRO A 411 3.47 -36.07 6.10
C PRO A 411 2.71 -36.49 7.37
N HIS A 412 2.05 -37.65 7.31
CA HIS A 412 1.22 -38.19 8.41
C HIS A 412 2.01 -38.54 9.68
N GLU A 413 3.33 -38.76 9.57
CA GLU A 413 4.21 -39.13 10.69
C GLU A 413 4.45 -37.98 11.67
N LYS A 414 4.43 -36.72 11.19
CA LYS A 414 4.68 -35.52 12.02
C LYS A 414 3.40 -34.86 12.49
N PHE A 415 2.35 -34.91 11.68
CA PHE A 415 1.05 -34.38 12.04
C PHE A 415 -0.07 -35.15 11.32
N SER A 416 -1.18 -35.37 12.03
CA SER A 416 -2.35 -36.00 11.44
C SER A 416 -3.52 -35.02 11.36
N PHE A 417 -4.19 -34.97 10.21
CA PHE A 417 -5.40 -34.17 10.01
C PHE A 417 -6.63 -35.08 9.87
N ALA A 418 -7.27 -35.38 11.00
CA ALA A 418 -8.46 -36.25 11.03
C ALA A 418 -9.60 -35.74 10.12
N LYS A 419 -9.74 -34.42 9.95
CA LYS A 419 -10.85 -33.83 9.17
C LYS A 419 -10.82 -34.25 7.69
N ILE A 420 -9.65 -34.35 7.07
CA ILE A 420 -9.53 -34.74 5.65
C ILE A 420 -9.92 -36.20 5.46
N TRP A 421 -9.38 -37.09 6.30
CA TRP A 421 -9.71 -38.51 6.27
C TRP A 421 -11.21 -38.76 6.44
N LEU A 422 -11.87 -37.99 7.31
CA LEU A 422 -13.32 -38.07 7.49
C LEU A 422 -14.10 -37.54 6.29
N LEU A 423 -13.66 -36.42 5.68
CA LEU A 423 -14.31 -35.87 4.49
C LEU A 423 -14.17 -36.82 3.29
N ALA A 424 -12.98 -37.39 3.06
CA ALA A 424 -12.76 -38.38 2.02
C ALA A 424 -13.62 -39.63 2.23
N ALA A 425 -13.73 -40.13 3.47
CA ALA A 425 -14.59 -41.27 3.76
C ALA A 425 -16.08 -40.95 3.59
N GLN A 426 -16.52 -39.74 3.99
CA GLN A 426 -17.90 -39.29 3.78
C GLN A 426 -18.22 -39.13 2.29
N PHE A 427 -17.27 -38.65 1.49
CA PHE A 427 -17.41 -38.55 0.04
C PHE A 427 -17.60 -39.94 -0.59
N GLU A 428 -16.75 -40.91 -0.26
CA GLU A 428 -16.89 -42.28 -0.77
C GLU A 428 -18.22 -42.93 -0.34
N ILE A 429 -18.74 -42.60 0.86
CA ILE A 429 -20.07 -43.04 1.31
C ILE A 429 -21.18 -42.39 0.48
N ARG A 430 -21.10 -41.10 0.14
CA ARG A 430 -22.07 -40.43 -0.75
C ARG A 430 -22.09 -41.05 -2.14
N GLN A 431 -20.92 -41.49 -2.63
CA GLN A 431 -20.77 -42.20 -3.90
C GLN A 431 -21.12 -43.71 -3.80
N LEU A 432 -21.66 -44.17 -2.67
CA LEU A 432 -22.03 -45.57 -2.39
C LEU A 432 -20.87 -46.57 -2.44
N ASN A 433 -19.61 -46.10 -2.45
CA ASN A 433 -18.42 -46.94 -2.45
C ASN A 433 -17.97 -47.26 -1.01
N LEU A 434 -18.68 -48.20 -0.38
CA LEU A 434 -18.40 -48.62 1.00
C LEU A 434 -17.00 -49.24 1.15
N ASN A 435 -16.50 -49.92 0.12
CA ASN A 435 -15.17 -50.54 0.15
C ASN A 435 -14.05 -49.50 0.11
N GLY A 436 -14.20 -48.47 -0.74
CA GLY A 436 -13.30 -47.32 -0.78
C GLY A 436 -13.27 -46.57 0.55
N ALA A 437 -14.44 -46.25 1.12
CA ALA A 437 -14.55 -45.59 2.42
C ALA A 437 -13.84 -46.38 3.54
N ARG A 438 -13.99 -47.71 3.55
CA ARG A 438 -13.33 -48.60 4.51
C ARG A 438 -11.82 -48.63 4.33
N GLN A 439 -11.34 -48.64 3.09
CA GLN A 439 -9.90 -48.60 2.80
C GLN A 439 -9.29 -47.27 3.26
N VAL A 440 -9.97 -46.15 2.99
CA VAL A 440 -9.55 -44.81 3.43
C VAL A 440 -9.49 -44.73 4.96
N LEU A 441 -10.53 -45.18 5.67
CA LEU A 441 -10.54 -45.17 7.15
C LEU A 441 -9.54 -46.17 7.76
N GLY A 442 -9.35 -47.34 7.13
CA GLY A 442 -8.34 -48.32 7.55
C GLY A 442 -6.91 -47.80 7.39
N THR A 443 -6.61 -47.16 6.26
CA THR A 443 -5.30 -46.50 6.03
C THR A 443 -5.10 -45.32 6.97
N ALA A 444 -6.16 -44.57 7.31
CA ALA A 444 -6.11 -43.50 8.29
C ALA A 444 -5.74 -44.01 9.69
N ILE A 445 -6.29 -45.14 10.13
CA ILE A 445 -5.93 -45.76 11.42
C ILE A 445 -4.46 -46.19 11.42
N GLY A 446 -3.96 -46.78 10.33
CA GLY A 446 -2.57 -47.22 10.24
C GLY A 446 -1.55 -46.08 10.20
N LYS A 447 -1.84 -45.00 9.45
CA LYS A 447 -0.92 -43.87 9.29
C LYS A 447 -1.08 -42.77 10.34
N ALA A 448 -2.27 -42.62 10.90
CA ALA A 448 -2.66 -41.43 11.67
C ALA A 448 -3.72 -41.75 12.75
N PRO A 449 -3.42 -42.62 13.74
CA PRO A 449 -4.40 -43.03 14.73
C PRO A 449 -4.83 -41.85 15.61
N LYS A 450 -6.14 -41.59 15.64
CA LYS A 450 -6.77 -40.55 16.46
C LYS A 450 -8.16 -40.98 16.92
N ASP A 451 -8.50 -40.63 18.16
CA ASP A 451 -9.82 -40.84 18.76
C ASP A 451 -10.99 -40.48 17.84
N LYS A 452 -10.93 -39.32 17.18
CA LYS A 452 -12.03 -38.86 16.31
C LYS A 452 -12.25 -39.75 15.09
N ILE A 453 -11.20 -40.36 14.55
CA ILE A 453 -11.28 -41.25 13.38
C ILE A 453 -11.92 -42.56 13.81
N PHE A 454 -11.48 -43.15 14.93
CA PHE A 454 -12.09 -44.35 15.51
C PHE A 454 -13.58 -44.14 15.80
N LYS A 455 -13.93 -43.06 16.53
CA LYS A 455 -15.34 -42.75 16.85
C LYS A 455 -16.21 -42.66 15.61
N LYS A 456 -15.76 -41.92 14.58
CA LYS A 456 -16.58 -41.73 13.38
C LYS A 456 -16.62 -42.99 12.51
N TYR A 457 -15.54 -43.76 12.45
CA TYR A 457 -15.53 -45.03 11.70
C TYR A 457 -16.47 -46.05 12.33
N ILE A 458 -16.46 -46.16 13.66
CA ILE A 458 -17.40 -47.01 14.40
C ILE A 458 -18.84 -46.54 14.20
N GLU A 459 -19.11 -45.23 14.27
CA GLU A 459 -20.45 -44.68 14.02
C GLU A 459 -20.95 -45.04 12.60
N ILE A 460 -20.07 -44.98 11.60
CA ILE A 460 -20.39 -45.36 10.22
C ILE A 460 -20.67 -46.87 10.12
N GLU A 461 -19.82 -47.74 10.68
CA GLU A 461 -20.05 -49.19 10.62
C GLU A 461 -21.27 -49.64 11.45
N MET A 462 -21.59 -48.90 12.52
CA MET A 462 -22.80 -49.09 13.32
C MET A 462 -24.05 -48.70 12.52
N GLN A 463 -24.01 -47.59 11.77
CA GLN A 463 -25.09 -47.22 10.83
C GLN A 463 -25.26 -48.25 9.71
N LEU A 464 -24.18 -48.89 9.29
CA LEU A 464 -24.19 -49.98 8.30
C LEU A 464 -24.55 -51.35 8.88
N GLY A 465 -24.73 -51.46 10.21
CA GLY A 465 -25.13 -52.69 10.90
C GLY A 465 -24.04 -53.77 11.02
N ASN A 466 -22.77 -53.47 10.73
CA ASN A 466 -21.70 -54.47 10.77
C ASN A 466 -21.09 -54.61 12.18
N ILE A 467 -21.78 -55.33 13.05
CA ILE A 467 -21.41 -55.50 14.46
C ILE A 467 -20.02 -56.13 14.65
N ASP A 468 -19.68 -57.18 13.89
CA ASP A 468 -18.38 -57.86 14.01
C ASP A 468 -17.19 -56.97 13.64
N ARG A 469 -17.42 -56.01 12.72
CA ARG A 469 -16.44 -54.98 12.37
C ARG A 469 -16.32 -53.97 13.49
N CYS A 470 -17.43 -53.51 14.07
CA CYS A 470 -17.42 -52.60 15.20
C CYS A 470 -16.60 -53.19 16.36
N ARG A 471 -16.75 -54.48 16.66
CA ARG A 471 -15.93 -55.20 17.66
C ARG A 471 -14.44 -55.12 17.36
N LYS A 472 -14.03 -55.53 16.15
CA LYS A 472 -12.62 -55.43 15.71
C LYS A 472 -12.08 -54.00 15.74
N LEU A 473 -12.92 -53.00 15.51
CA LEU A 473 -12.53 -51.59 15.60
C LEU A 473 -12.37 -51.12 17.03
N TYR A 474 -13.26 -51.52 17.94
CA TYR A 474 -13.11 -51.26 19.36
C TYR A 474 -11.88 -51.99 19.94
N GLU A 475 -11.63 -53.24 19.58
CA GLU A 475 -10.40 -53.96 19.95
C GLU A 475 -9.15 -53.20 19.52
N LYS A 476 -9.05 -52.81 18.24
CA LYS A 476 -7.93 -51.99 17.74
C LYS A 476 -7.86 -50.62 18.39
N TYR A 477 -8.99 -50.03 18.77
CA TYR A 477 -9.02 -48.74 19.44
C TYR A 477 -8.47 -48.85 20.87
N LEU A 478 -8.76 -49.96 21.54
CA LEU A 478 -8.26 -50.28 22.87
C LEU A 478 -6.78 -50.71 22.85
N GLU A 479 -6.33 -51.42 21.81
CA GLU A 479 -4.90 -51.72 21.59
C GLU A 479 -4.07 -50.44 21.44
N TRP A 480 -4.59 -49.44 20.75
CA TRP A 480 -3.90 -48.16 20.54
C TRP A 480 -3.96 -47.24 21.77
N SER A 481 -5.13 -47.13 22.41
CA SER A 481 -5.32 -46.31 23.61
C SER A 481 -5.98 -47.09 24.74
N PRO A 482 -5.22 -47.90 25.50
CA PRO A 482 -5.72 -48.60 26.69
C PRO A 482 -6.22 -47.64 27.78
N GLU A 483 -5.68 -46.42 27.81
CA GLU A 483 -5.92 -45.40 28.83
C GLU A 483 -7.28 -44.67 28.67
N ASN A 484 -7.92 -44.79 27.51
CA ASN A 484 -9.10 -44.00 27.18
C ASN A 484 -10.41 -44.60 27.74
N CYS A 485 -10.89 -44.08 28.87
CA CYS A 485 -12.13 -44.53 29.51
C CYS A 485 -13.38 -44.45 28.60
N TYR A 486 -13.41 -43.51 27.64
CA TYR A 486 -14.54 -43.36 26.72
C TYR A 486 -14.64 -44.53 25.74
N ALA A 487 -13.51 -45.09 25.31
CA ALA A 487 -13.48 -46.23 24.40
C ALA A 487 -14.08 -47.47 25.08
N TRP A 488 -13.65 -47.73 26.32
CA TRP A 488 -14.16 -48.83 27.15
C TRP A 488 -15.67 -48.70 27.43
N SER A 489 -16.13 -47.51 27.84
CA SER A 489 -17.55 -47.31 28.14
C SER A 489 -18.43 -47.49 26.89
N LYS A 490 -18.00 -46.96 25.75
CA LYS A 490 -18.76 -47.10 24.49
C LYS A 490 -18.72 -48.50 23.92
N TYR A 491 -17.65 -49.26 24.14
CA TYR A 491 -17.61 -50.66 23.74
C TYR A 491 -18.60 -51.50 24.54
N ALA A 492 -18.64 -51.29 25.86
CA ALA A 492 -19.60 -51.97 26.72
C ALA A 492 -21.05 -51.53 26.46
N GLU A 493 -21.31 -50.26 26.15
CA GLU A 493 -22.62 -49.78 25.71
C GLU A 493 -23.06 -50.43 24.38
N LEU A 494 -22.14 -50.68 23.45
CA LEU A 494 -22.44 -51.39 22.21
C LEU A 494 -22.88 -52.83 22.50
N GLU A 495 -22.13 -53.58 23.29
CA GLU A 495 -22.49 -54.97 23.65
C GLU A 495 -23.79 -55.04 24.46
N ARG A 496 -24.04 -54.02 25.31
CA ARG A 496 -25.34 -53.84 25.98
C ARG A 496 -26.48 -53.68 24.97
N SER A 497 -26.29 -52.86 23.92
CA SER A 497 -27.32 -52.65 22.89
C SER A 497 -27.65 -53.93 22.10
N LEU A 498 -26.73 -54.90 22.13
CA LEU A 498 -26.86 -56.22 21.52
C LEU A 498 -27.36 -57.31 22.50
N SER A 499 -27.67 -56.92 23.75
CA SER A 499 -28.08 -57.81 24.84
C SER A 499 -27.03 -58.86 25.24
N GLU A 500 -25.76 -58.66 24.89
CA GLU A 500 -24.66 -59.54 25.30
C GLU A 500 -24.06 -59.09 26.65
N THR A 501 -24.83 -59.28 27.72
CA THR A 501 -24.51 -58.78 29.06
C THR A 501 -23.21 -59.37 29.62
N GLU A 502 -22.90 -60.63 29.35
CA GLU A 502 -21.66 -61.28 29.79
C GLU A 502 -20.41 -60.70 29.12
N ARG A 503 -20.49 -60.34 27.83
CA ARG A 503 -19.38 -59.70 27.13
C ARG A 503 -19.18 -58.27 27.62
N ALA A 504 -20.26 -57.51 27.79
CA ALA A 504 -20.21 -56.17 28.37
C ALA A 504 -19.52 -56.17 29.75
N ARG A 505 -19.85 -57.14 30.62
CA ARG A 505 -19.18 -57.35 31.91
C ARG A 505 -17.71 -57.66 31.77
N SER A 506 -17.35 -58.58 30.87
CA SER A 506 -15.94 -58.93 30.63
C SER A 506 -15.12 -57.72 30.19
N ILE A 507 -15.71 -56.82 29.40
CA ILE A 507 -15.08 -55.58 28.94
C ILE A 507 -14.87 -54.61 30.12
N PHE A 508 -15.86 -54.45 31.01
CA PHE A 508 -15.71 -53.63 32.21
C PHE A 508 -14.66 -54.18 33.19
N GLU A 509 -14.63 -55.49 33.42
CA GLU A 509 -13.62 -56.14 34.27
C GLU A 509 -12.20 -55.99 33.67
N LEU A 510 -12.06 -56.17 32.35
CA LEU A 510 -10.80 -55.93 31.64
C LEU A 510 -10.36 -54.47 31.77
N ALA A 511 -11.29 -53.53 31.68
CA ALA A 511 -11.00 -52.11 31.86
C ALA A 511 -10.54 -51.81 33.30
N ILE A 512 -11.18 -52.38 34.33
CA ILE A 512 -10.83 -52.18 35.75
C ILE A 512 -9.49 -52.84 36.14
N ALA A 513 -9.11 -53.90 35.43
CA ALA A 513 -7.81 -54.55 35.58
C ALA A 513 -6.64 -53.71 35.04
N GLN A 514 -6.89 -52.73 34.17
CA GLN A 514 -5.83 -51.86 33.64
C GLN A 514 -5.34 -50.85 34.69
N PRO A 515 -4.01 -50.77 34.95
CA PRO A 515 -3.46 -49.86 35.96
C PRO A 515 -3.42 -48.39 35.53
N ALA A 516 -3.37 -48.13 34.23
CA ALA A 516 -3.22 -46.79 33.65
C ALA A 516 -4.55 -46.31 33.07
N LEU A 517 -5.45 -45.86 33.95
CA LEU A 517 -6.70 -45.20 33.55
C LEU A 517 -6.66 -43.73 33.97
N ASP A 518 -6.97 -42.83 33.04
CA ASP A 518 -6.89 -41.37 33.21
C ASP A 518 -7.92 -40.85 34.24
N MET A 519 -9.15 -41.40 34.21
CA MET A 519 -10.23 -41.10 35.17
C MET A 519 -11.01 -42.38 35.52
N PRO A 520 -10.53 -43.19 36.48
CA PRO A 520 -11.18 -44.45 36.88
C PRO A 520 -12.63 -44.25 37.35
N GLU A 521 -12.92 -43.13 38.01
CA GLU A 521 -14.24 -42.85 38.62
C GLU A 521 -15.42 -42.88 37.63
N LEU A 522 -15.21 -42.42 36.40
CA LEU A 522 -16.25 -42.39 35.38
C LEU A 522 -16.58 -43.79 34.86
N LEU A 523 -15.57 -44.64 34.73
CA LEU A 523 -15.72 -46.02 34.29
C LEU A 523 -16.40 -46.86 35.38
N TRP A 524 -16.00 -46.69 36.64
CA TRP A 524 -16.66 -47.33 37.79
C TRP A 524 -18.13 -46.93 37.90
N LYS A 525 -18.44 -45.64 37.72
CA LYS A 525 -19.83 -45.18 37.67
C LYS A 525 -20.60 -45.83 36.52
N ALA A 526 -20.02 -45.88 35.32
CA ALA A 526 -20.67 -46.50 34.15
C ALA A 526 -20.93 -48.00 34.35
N TYR A 527 -20.02 -48.72 35.01
CA TYR A 527 -20.20 -50.14 35.32
C TYR A 527 -21.27 -50.37 36.39
N ILE A 528 -21.31 -49.52 37.41
CA ILE A 528 -22.36 -49.55 38.45
C ILE A 528 -23.72 -49.20 37.84
N ASP A 529 -23.82 -48.13 37.06
CA ASP A 529 -25.05 -47.74 36.36
C ASP A 529 -25.52 -48.85 35.40
N PHE A 530 -24.59 -49.62 34.82
CA PHE A 530 -24.89 -50.80 34.01
C PHE A 530 -25.52 -51.93 34.83
N GLU A 531 -24.89 -52.40 35.91
CA GLU A 531 -25.44 -53.50 36.74
C GLU A 531 -26.74 -53.11 37.44
N ILE A 532 -26.89 -51.83 37.85
CA ILE A 532 -28.17 -51.29 38.36
C ILE A 532 -29.27 -51.43 37.31
N SER A 533 -28.97 -51.16 36.04
CA SER A 533 -29.96 -51.21 34.98
C SER A 533 -30.34 -52.63 34.53
N GLU A 534 -29.46 -53.60 34.75
CA GLU A 534 -29.74 -55.03 34.52
C GLU A 534 -30.41 -55.69 35.75
N GLY A 535 -30.48 -54.99 36.90
CA GLY A 535 -31.18 -55.44 38.11
C GLY A 535 -30.37 -56.36 39.02
N GLU A 536 -29.05 -56.49 38.80
CA GLU A 536 -28.17 -57.37 39.57
C GLU A 536 -27.63 -56.62 40.81
N TYR A 537 -28.49 -56.53 41.83
CA TYR A 537 -28.20 -55.75 43.04
C TYR A 537 -27.03 -56.32 43.86
N ASP A 538 -26.84 -57.63 43.90
CA ASP A 538 -25.78 -58.26 44.70
C ASP A 538 -24.38 -57.99 44.14
N ARG A 539 -24.23 -58.06 42.82
CA ARG A 539 -22.96 -57.69 42.16
C ARG A 539 -22.68 -56.20 42.26
N THR A 540 -23.73 -55.38 42.20
CA THR A 540 -23.60 -53.94 42.40
C THR A 540 -23.03 -53.63 43.80
N ARG A 541 -23.42 -54.38 44.84
CA ARG A 541 -22.83 -54.27 46.18
C ARG A 541 -21.36 -54.64 46.19
N GLU A 542 -20.98 -55.78 45.59
CA GLU A 542 -19.59 -56.20 45.49
C GLU A 542 -18.73 -55.16 44.74
N LEU A 543 -19.28 -54.53 43.70
CA LEU A 543 -18.62 -53.45 42.97
C LEU A 543 -18.45 -52.19 43.81
N TYR A 544 -19.46 -51.80 44.59
CA TYR A 544 -19.33 -50.71 45.54
C TYR A 544 -18.30 -51.02 46.64
N GLU A 545 -18.23 -52.25 47.15
CA GLU A 545 -17.19 -52.65 48.12
C GLU A 545 -15.79 -52.57 47.51
N ARG A 546 -15.58 -53.12 46.30
CA ARG A 546 -14.30 -53.00 45.57
C ARG A 546 -13.92 -51.54 45.26
N LEU A 547 -14.90 -50.70 44.92
CA LEU A 547 -14.69 -49.28 44.65
C LEU A 547 -14.33 -48.50 45.92
N LEU A 548 -14.96 -48.82 47.05
CA LEU A 548 -14.67 -48.22 48.36
C LEU A 548 -13.31 -48.64 48.91
N ASP A 549 -12.85 -49.85 48.59
CA ASP A 549 -11.50 -50.30 48.94
C ASP A 549 -10.42 -49.54 48.15
N ARG A 550 -10.68 -49.23 46.86
CA ARG A 550 -9.76 -48.46 45.99
C ARG A 550 -9.83 -46.95 46.18
N THR A 551 -11.03 -46.38 46.30
CA THR A 551 -11.27 -44.93 46.35
C THR A 551 -12.20 -44.55 47.49
N LYS A 552 -11.70 -43.73 48.41
CA LYS A 552 -12.39 -43.38 49.66
C LYS A 552 -12.98 -41.97 49.64
N HIS A 553 -13.49 -41.57 48.48
CA HIS A 553 -14.10 -40.25 48.28
C HIS A 553 -15.54 -40.20 48.83
N LEU A 554 -15.90 -39.07 49.46
CA LEU A 554 -17.23 -38.81 50.04
C LEU A 554 -18.39 -39.03 49.04
N LYS A 555 -18.18 -38.71 47.76
CA LYS A 555 -19.19 -38.87 46.71
C LYS A 555 -19.55 -40.35 46.45
N VAL A 556 -18.58 -41.26 46.59
CA VAL A 556 -18.79 -42.70 46.40
C VAL A 556 -19.64 -43.25 47.54
N TRP A 557 -19.34 -42.88 48.79
CA TRP A 557 -20.15 -43.22 49.97
C TRP A 557 -21.59 -42.73 49.85
N ILE A 558 -21.80 -41.49 49.38
CA ILE A 558 -23.14 -40.96 49.13
C ILE A 558 -23.86 -41.73 48.01
N SER A 559 -23.15 -42.11 46.94
CA SER A 559 -23.76 -42.89 45.84
C SER A 559 -24.13 -44.32 46.27
N CYS A 560 -23.30 -44.98 47.08
CA CYS A 560 -23.57 -46.30 47.65
C CYS A 560 -24.79 -46.26 48.60
N ALA A 561 -24.88 -45.22 49.45
CA ALA A 561 -26.03 -45.04 50.33
C ALA A 561 -27.33 -44.72 49.57
N LYS A 562 -27.24 -43.97 48.46
CA LYS A 562 -28.37 -43.72 47.56
C LYS A 562 -28.82 -45.00 46.84
N PHE A 563 -27.87 -45.83 46.40
CA PHE A 563 -28.14 -47.13 45.78
C PHE A 563 -28.86 -48.09 46.75
N GLU A 564 -28.35 -48.27 47.97
CA GLU A 564 -29.01 -49.12 48.99
C GLU A 564 -30.40 -48.61 49.38
N ALA A 565 -30.64 -47.29 49.26
CA ALA A 565 -31.97 -46.71 49.45
C ALA A 565 -32.95 -47.01 48.30
N SER A 566 -32.45 -47.28 47.09
CA SER A 566 -33.26 -47.59 45.89
C SER A 566 -33.30 -49.08 45.50
N ALA A 567 -32.46 -49.92 46.09
CA ALA A 567 -32.19 -51.29 45.61
C ALA A 567 -33.21 -52.37 46.01
N MET A 568 -34.13 -52.13 46.96
CA MET A 568 -35.16 -53.11 47.30
C MET A 568 -36.56 -52.49 47.50
N GLU A 569 -37.59 -53.30 47.25
CA GLU A 569 -39.01 -52.95 47.45
C GLU A 569 -39.38 -52.82 48.94
N GLU A 570 -38.63 -53.45 49.85
CA GLU A 570 -38.83 -53.33 51.29
C GLU A 570 -38.17 -52.08 51.89
N GLN A 571 -38.93 -50.98 51.94
CA GLN A 571 -38.48 -49.68 52.48
C GLN A 571 -37.76 -49.74 53.84
N LYS A 572 -38.15 -50.65 54.74
CA LYS A 572 -37.54 -50.74 56.08
C LYS A 572 -36.10 -51.28 56.04
N LEU A 573 -35.81 -52.25 55.18
CA LEU A 573 -34.50 -52.87 55.06
C LEU A 573 -33.54 -51.96 54.29
N CYS A 574 -34.03 -51.27 53.26
CA CYS A 574 -33.28 -50.24 52.51
C CYS A 574 -32.78 -49.10 53.42
N ILE A 575 -33.63 -48.62 54.33
CA ILE A 575 -33.27 -47.55 55.27
C ILE A 575 -32.22 -48.03 56.28
N GLN A 576 -32.30 -49.28 56.74
CA GLN A 576 -31.31 -49.85 57.66
C GLN A 576 -29.95 -50.05 56.98
N ASN A 577 -29.92 -50.56 55.75
CA ASN A 577 -28.69 -50.75 54.98
C ASN A 577 -28.04 -49.41 54.62
N ALA A 578 -28.83 -48.42 54.18
CA ALA A 578 -28.33 -47.07 53.93
C ALA A 578 -27.75 -46.42 55.19
N ARG A 579 -28.40 -46.58 56.36
CA ARG A 579 -27.88 -46.12 57.65
C ARG A 579 -26.57 -46.81 58.01
N ARG A 580 -26.46 -48.12 57.79
CA ARG A 580 -25.23 -48.89 58.04
C ARG A 580 -24.08 -48.43 57.14
N VAL A 581 -24.35 -48.06 55.88
CA VAL A 581 -23.36 -47.46 54.97
C VAL A 581 -22.91 -46.09 55.48
N PHE A 582 -23.85 -45.24 55.94
CA PHE A 582 -23.50 -43.94 56.54
C PHE A 582 -22.71 -44.08 57.85
N GLU A 583 -23.02 -45.06 58.69
CA GLU A 583 -22.26 -45.35 59.92
C GLU A 583 -20.85 -45.84 59.60
N LYS A 584 -20.68 -46.72 58.60
CA LYS A 584 -19.37 -47.14 58.09
C LYS A 584 -18.57 -45.95 57.56
N ALA A 585 -19.20 -45.07 56.78
CA ALA A 585 -18.57 -43.86 56.25
C ALA A 585 -18.13 -42.90 57.38
N LEU A 586 -19.01 -42.65 58.36
CA LEU A 586 -18.74 -41.79 59.51
C LEU A 586 -17.61 -42.34 60.39
N ASN A 587 -17.61 -43.65 60.65
CA ASN A 587 -16.52 -44.31 61.39
C ASN A 587 -15.20 -44.23 60.62
N TYR A 588 -15.22 -44.41 59.30
CA TYR A 588 -14.03 -44.25 58.48
C TYR A 588 -13.49 -42.81 58.54
N PHE A 589 -14.30 -41.78 58.26
CA PHE A 589 -13.85 -40.39 58.32
C PHE A 589 -13.43 -39.92 59.72
N ARG A 590 -13.96 -40.54 60.78
CA ARG A 590 -13.49 -40.33 62.16
C ARG A 590 -12.14 -40.97 62.44
N MET A 591 -11.85 -42.14 61.86
CA MET A 591 -10.60 -42.89 62.05
C MET A 591 -9.50 -42.49 61.06
N SER A 592 -9.85 -41.88 59.93
CA SER A 592 -8.93 -41.48 58.84
C SER A 592 -8.60 -39.99 58.82
N ALA A 593 -9.05 -39.22 59.81
CA ALA A 593 -8.61 -37.84 60.00
C ALA A 593 -7.13 -37.86 60.48
N PRO A 594 -6.23 -37.03 59.91
CA PRO A 594 -4.96 -36.69 60.54
C PRO A 594 -5.16 -36.03 61.91
#